data_AF-A0A967M771-F1
#
_entry.id   AF-A0A967M771-F1
#
_cell.length_a   1.000
_cell.length_b   1.000
_cell.length_c   1.000
_cell.angle_alpha   90.00
_cell.angle_beta   90.00
_cell.angle_gamma   90.00
#
_symmetry.space_group_name_H-M   'P 1'
#
loop_
_entity.id
_entity.type
_entity.pdbx_description
1 polymer ?
#
loop_
_entity_poly.entity_id
_entity_poly.type
_entity_poly.pdbx_seq_one_letter_code
_entity_poly.pdbx_strand_id
1 'polypeptide(L)' 'MDLKSYLEERRTMADEALARYLPDNDTLPQSLHEAMRYSVFAGGKRIRPV' A
#
# COMPACT_ATOMS: atom_id res chain seq x y z
N MET A 1 -19.30 8.29 12.52
CA MET A 1 -18.14 8.14 11.62
C MET A 1 -18.57 8.66 10.27
N ASP A 2 -17.90 9.67 9.73
CA ASP A 2 -18.18 10.15 8.37
C ASP A 2 -17.49 9.26 7.32
N LEU A 3 -17.99 9.31 6.09
CA LEU A 3 -17.49 8.47 5.00
C LEU A 3 -16.00 8.72 4.71
N LYS A 4 -15.52 9.96 4.89
CA LYS A 4 -14.14 10.31 4.62
C LYS A 4 -13.21 9.66 5.64
N SER A 5 -13.55 9.72 6.93
CA SER A 5 -12.81 9.03 8.00
C SER A 5 -12.79 7.53 7.80
N TYR A 6 -13.93 6.92 7.44
CA TYR A 6 -13.98 5.47 7.15
C TYR A 6 -13.05 5.08 5.99
N LEU A 7 -13.10 5.82 4.88
CA LEU A 7 -12.24 5.54 3.72
C LEU A 7 -10.75 5.71 4.03
N GLU A 8 -10.38 6.71 4.83
CA GLU A 8 -8.99 6.91 5.26
C GLU A 8 -8.51 5.78 6.17
N GLU A 9 -9.33 5.33 7.11
CA GLU A 9 -9.00 4.18 7.97
C GLU A 9 -8.79 2.90 7.16
N ARG A 10 -9.70 2.62 6.22
CA ARG A 10 -9.58 1.47 5.31
C ARG A 10 -8.36 1.56 4.41
N ARG A 11 -8.01 2.76 3.95
CA ARG A 11 -6.79 3.00 3.17
C ARG A 11 -5.54 2.65 3.99
N THR A 12 -5.44 3.17 5.21
CA THR A 12 -4.30 2.92 6.10
C THR A 12 -4.15 1.43 6.40
N MET A 13 -5.24 0.74 6.74
CA MET A 13 -5.21 -0.71 6.97
C MET A 13 -4.72 -1.49 5.75
N ALA A 14 -5.16 -1.10 4.55
CA ALA A 14 -4.73 -1.75 3.31
C ALA A 14 -3.25 -1.48 3.01
N ASP A 15 -2.77 -0.26 3.18
CA ASP A 15 -1.37 0.09 2.95
C ASP A 15 -0.44 -0.62 3.96
N GLU A 16 -0.82 -0.72 5.23
CA GLU A 16 -0.08 -1.49 6.25
C GLU A 16 -0.05 -3.00 5.95
N ALA A 17 -1.14 -3.56 5.44
CA ALA A 17 -1.16 -4.95 5.00
C ALA A 17 -0.22 -5.16 3.81
N LEU A 18 -0.32 -4.30 2.79
CA LEU A 18 0.55 -4.38 1.60
C LEU A 18 2.03 -4.22 1.96
N ALA A 19 2.36 -3.35 2.91
CA ALA A 19 3.74 -3.16 3.37
C ALA A 19 4.34 -4.41 4.01
N ARG A 20 3.51 -5.26 4.66
CA ARG A 20 3.95 -6.53 5.25
C ARG A 20 4.15 -7.65 4.22
N TYR A 21 3.47 -7.59 3.08
CA TYR A 21 3.57 -8.62 2.03
C TYR A 21 4.59 -8.28 0.95
N LEU A 22 4.93 -7.00 0.78
CA LEU A 22 5.96 -6.58 -0.16
C LEU A 22 7.33 -6.66 0.50
N PRO A 23 8.34 -7.22 -0.20
CA PRO A 23 9.72 -7.18 0.26
C PRO A 23 10.20 -5.75 0.51
N ASP A 24 11.17 -5.61 1.40
CA ASP A 24 11.85 -4.33 1.59
C ASP A 24 12.73 -3.98 0.39
N ASN A 25 12.96 -2.69 0.18
CA ASN A 25 13.81 -2.18 -0.90
C ASN A 25 15.24 -2.71 -0.84
N ASP A 26 15.71 -3.08 0.36
CA ASP A 26 17.06 -3.59 0.57
C ASP A 26 17.17 -5.09 0.25
N THR A 27 16.04 -5.77 0.02
CA THR A 27 16.02 -7.20 -0.33
C THR A 27 16.42 -7.38 -1.79
N LEU A 28 17.35 -8.29 -2.08
CA LEU A 28 17.73 -8.60 -3.46
C LEU A 28 16.63 -9.42 -4.15
N PRO A 29 16.31 -9.15 -5.43
CA PRO A 29 16.84 -8.08 -6.28
C PRO A 29 16.17 -6.72 -6.01
N GLN A 30 16.99 -5.71 -5.67
CA GLN A 30 16.51 -4.40 -5.19
C GLN A 30 15.64 -3.66 -6.22
N SER A 31 16.06 -3.63 -7.48
CA SER A 31 15.35 -2.90 -8.55
C SER A 31 13.93 -3.42 -8.79
N LEU A 32 13.71 -4.72 -8.63
CA LEU A 32 12.39 -5.33 -8.75
C LEU A 32 11.49 -4.91 -7.58
N HIS A 33 11.99 -5.02 -6.36
CA HIS A 33 11.23 -4.68 -5.16
C HIS A 33 10.90 -3.19 -5.08
N GLU A 34 11.83 -2.34 -5.49
CA GLU A 34 11.60 -0.90 -5.62
C GLU A 34 10.49 -0.62 -6.64
N ALA A 35 10.53 -1.22 -7.83
CA ALA A 35 9.50 -1.05 -8.86
C ALA A 35 8.12 -1.56 -8.40
N MET A 36 8.07 -2.67 -7.66
CA MET A 36 6.85 -3.22 -7.08
C MET A 36 6.26 -2.25 -6.05
N ARG A 37 7.07 -1.76 -5.10
CA ARG A 37 6.61 -0.83 -4.07
C ARG A 37 6.19 0.51 -4.66
N TYR A 38 6.94 1.04 -5.62
CA TYR A 38 6.57 2.26 -6.35
C TYR A 38 5.17 2.11 -6.96
N SER A 39 4.94 1.03 -7.72
CA SER A 39 3.67 0.79 -8.40
C SER A 39 2.50 0.64 -7.43
N VAL A 40 2.71 -0.01 -6.28
CA VAL A 40 1.66 -0.24 -5.30
C VAL A 40 1.36 1.00 -4.47
N PHE A 41 2.36 1.76 -4.04
CA PHE A 41 2.23 2.89 -3.10
C PHE A 41 2.13 4.28 -3.77
N ALA A 42 2.00 4.38 -5.09
CA ALA A 42 1.87 5.66 -5.83
C ALA A 42 0.56 6.46 -5.61
N GLY A 43 -0.10 6.35 -4.44
CA GLY A 43 -1.19 7.26 -4.06
C GLY A 43 -2.59 6.93 -4.61
N GLY A 44 -2.98 5.64 -4.62
CA GLY A 44 -4.31 5.21 -5.05
C GLY A 44 -5.41 5.35 -3.98
N LYS A 45 -6.67 5.55 -4.39
CA LYS A 45 -7.84 5.65 -3.48
C LYS A 45 -8.23 4.34 -2.77
N ARG A 46 -7.59 3.21 -3.11
CA ARG A 46 -7.91 1.87 -2.58
C ARG A 46 -9.42 1.61 -2.52
N ILE A 47 -10.15 1.78 -3.63
CA ILE A 47 -11.62 1.64 -3.64
C ILE A 47 -12.08 0.17 -3.57
N ARG A 48 -11.30 -0.79 -4.10
CA ARG A 48 -11.68 -2.22 -4.07
C ARG A 48 -11.62 -2.88 -2.68
N PRO A 49 -10.72 -2.49 -1.76
CA PRO A 49 -10.65 -3.04 -0.39
C PRO A 49 -11.64 -2.44 0.65
N VAL A 50 -12.48 -1.47 0.29
CA VAL A 50 -13.40 -0.78 1.22
C VAL A 50 -14.79 -1.41 1.23
#